data_AF-X1NF08-F1
#
_entry.id   AF-X1NF08-F1
#
_cell.length_a   1.000
_cell.length_b   1.000
_cell.length_c   1.000
_cell.angle_alpha   90.00
_cell.angle_beta   90.00
_cell.angle_gamma   90.00
#
_symmetry.space_group_name_H-M   'P 1'
#
loop_
_entity.id
_entity.type
_entity.pdbx_description
1 polymer ?
#
loop_
_entity_poly.entity_id
_entity_poly.type
_entity_poly.pdbx_seq_one_letter_code
_entity_poly.pdbx_strand_id
1 'polypeptide(L)' 'YGWDAFTTTLTISPHKSTEVINQVGCEIGGDRFLVRDFKKKDGFRRAMELAKERALYRQNYCGCIYSMRVN' A
#
# COMPACT_ATOMS: atom_id res chain seq x y z
N TYR A 1 20.54 6.80 15.45
CA TYR A 1 19.84 7.66 14.49
C TYR A 1 18.39 7.20 14.40
N GLY A 2 17.44 8.14 14.50
CA GLY A 2 16.00 7.87 14.33
C GLY A 2 15.47 8.66 13.14
N TRP A 3 14.31 8.25 12.62
CA TRP A 3 13.61 8.96 11.54
C TRP A 3 12.60 9.94 12.12
N ASP A 4 12.41 11.08 11.45
CA ASP A 4 11.48 12.14 11.91
C ASP A 4 10.01 11.72 11.79
N ALA A 5 9.68 10.93 10.76
CA ALA A 5 8.33 10.45 10.50
C ALA A 5 8.33 9.03 9.90
N PHE A 6 7.17 8.38 9.93
CA PHE A 6 6.93 7.10 9.27
C PHE A 6 5.54 7.08 8.63
N THR A 7 5.31 6.13 7.71
CA THR A 7 4.00 5.95 7.07
C THR A 7 3.83 4.50 6.64
N THR A 8 2.73 4.19 5.97
CA THR A 8 2.41 2.86 5.48
C THR A 8 2.17 2.86 3.97
N THR A 9 2.59 1.80 3.31
CA THR A 9 2.33 1.58 1.87
C THR A 9 0.89 1.12 1.61
N LEU A 10 0.12 0.78 2.65
CA LEU A 10 -1.21 0.20 2.51
C LEU A 10 -2.20 1.11 1.76
N THR A 11 -2.02 2.43 1.79
CA THR A 11 -2.90 3.38 1.10
C THR A 11 -2.69 3.45 -0.42
N ILE A 12 -1.77 2.65 -0.99
CA ILE A 12 -1.65 2.49 -2.45
C ILE A 12 -2.75 1.60 -3.06
N SER A 13 -3.33 0.70 -2.26
CA SER A 13 -4.30 -0.26 -2.75
C SER A 13 -5.65 0.40 -3.00
N PRO A 14 -6.26 0.25 -4.19
CA PRO A 14 -7.60 0.76 -4.47
C PRO A 14 -8.68 0.13 -3.57
N HIS A 15 -8.41 -1.06 -3.01
CA HIS A 15 -9.37 -1.83 -2.22
C HIS A 15 -9.33 -1.54 -0.71
N LYS A 16 -8.45 -0.65 -0.25
CA LYS A 16 -8.31 -0.31 1.18
C LYS A 16 -8.84 1.09 1.44
N SER A 17 -9.56 1.29 2.55
CA SER A 17 -9.98 2.61 3.00
C SER A 17 -8.76 3.40 3.49
N THR A 18 -8.52 4.56 2.89
CA THR A 18 -7.39 5.42 3.29
C THR A 18 -7.71 6.14 4.59
N GLU A 19 -8.99 6.44 4.80
CA GLU A 19 -9.53 7.09 5.98
C GLU A 19 -9.23 6.24 7.22
N VAL A 20 -9.62 4.96 7.20
CA VAL A 20 -9.37 4.02 8.30
C VAL A 20 -7.87 3.82 8.54
N ILE A 21 -7.09 3.63 7.47
CA ILE A 21 -5.64 3.41 7.60
C ILE A 21 -4.96 4.63 8.22
N ASN A 22 -5.28 5.83 7.76
CA ASN A 22 -4.67 7.05 8.29
C ASN A 22 -5.12 7.32 9.73
N GLN A 23 -6.37 7.04 10.07
CA GLN A 23 -6.84 7.14 11.45
C GLN A 23 -6.01 6.23 12.38
N VAL A 24 -5.89 4.94 12.05
CA VAL A 24 -5.09 3.99 12.85
C VAL A 24 -3.62 4.41 12.91
N GLY A 25 -3.06 4.90 11.80
CA GLY A 25 -1.70 5.41 11.77
C GLY A 25 -1.49 6.60 12.73
N CYS A 26 -2.42 7.55 12.75
CA CYS A 26 -2.40 8.67 13.69
C CYS A 26 -2.56 8.20 15.15
N GLU A 27 -3.40 7.20 15.42
CA GLU A 27 -3.56 6.63 16.77
C GLU A 27 -2.24 5.99 17.27
N ILE A 28 -1.46 5.38 16.38
CA ILE A 28 -0.17 4.73 16.71
C ILE A 28 0.98 5.75 16.81
N GLY A 29 1.05 6.68 15.87
CA GLY A 29 2.23 7.53 15.65
C GLY A 29 2.06 9.00 15.98
N GLY A 30 0.84 9.47 16.24
CA GLY A 30 0.52 10.89 16.39
C GLY A 30 1.11 11.72 15.24
N ASP A 31 1.77 12.82 15.60
CA ASP A 31 2.40 13.75 14.65
C ASP A 31 3.57 13.15 13.85
N ARG A 32 4.08 11.97 14.27
CA ARG A 32 5.14 11.26 13.53
C ARG A 32 4.58 10.39 12.41
N PHE A 33 3.27 10.14 12.37
CA PHE A 33 2.66 9.40 11.28
C PHE A 33 2.31 10.35 10.12
N LEU A 34 2.99 10.15 9.00
CA LEU A 34 2.72 10.90 7.78
C LEU A 34 1.45 10.35 7.10
N VAL A 35 0.34 11.07 7.31
CA VAL A 35 -0.94 10.87 6.63
C VAL A 35 -0.77 11.03 5.12
N ARG A 36 -1.06 9.97 4.36
CA ARG A 36 -0.87 10.00 2.91
C ARG A 36 -1.84 9.08 2.17
N ASP A 37 -2.40 9.59 1.08
CA ASP A 37 -3.20 8.80 0.15
C ASP A 37 -2.42 8.55 -1.14
N PHE A 38 -1.88 7.34 -1.29
CA PHE A 38 -1.11 6.95 -2.48
C PHE A 38 -1.99 6.51 -3.66
N LYS A 39 -3.32 6.43 -3.50
CA LYS A 39 -4.25 6.16 -4.61
C LYS A 39 -4.39 7.34 -5.58
N LYS A 40 -4.15 8.57 -5.11
CA LYS A 40 -4.34 9.79 -5.92
C LYS A 40 -3.48 9.75 -7.18
N LYS A 41 -3.98 10.38 -8.26
CA LYS A 41 -3.29 10.51 -9.56
C LYS A 41 -2.98 9.17 -10.25
N ASP A 42 -3.89 8.20 -10.16
CA ASP A 42 -3.73 6.87 -10.78
C ASP A 42 -2.44 6.13 -10.39
N GLY A 43 -1.92 6.39 -9.18
CA GLY A 43 -0.63 5.84 -8.73
C GLY A 43 -0.55 4.31 -8.80
N PHE A 44 -1.65 3.63 -8.47
CA PHE A 44 -1.76 2.18 -8.61
C PHE A 44 -1.66 1.72 -10.07
N ARG A 45 -2.37 2.38 -11.00
CA ARG A 45 -2.30 2.08 -12.43
C ARG A 45 -0.89 2.29 -12.96
N ARG A 46 -0.24 3.40 -12.61
CA ARG A 46 1.14 3.67 -13.01
C ARG A 46 2.11 2.61 -12.49
N ALA A 47 1.92 2.12 -11.27
CA ALA A 47 2.71 1.02 -10.72
C ALA A 47 2.50 -0.30 -11.47
N MET A 48 1.27 -0.59 -11.94
CA MET A 48 0.98 -1.75 -12.80
C MET A 48 1.70 -1.64 -14.15
N GLU A 49 1.61 -0.48 -14.80
CA GLU A 49 2.27 -0.21 -16.09
C GLU A 49 3.78 -0.39 -15.98
N LEU A 50 4.42 0.27 -15.01
CA LEU A 50 5.87 0.18 -14.78
C LEU A 50 6.31 -1.26 -14.48
N ALA A 51 5.52 -2.04 -13.74
CA ALA A 51 5.83 -3.43 -13.47
C ALA A 51 5.79 -4.27 -14.74
N LYS A 52 4.82 -4.03 -15.63
CA LYS A 52 4.73 -4.70 -16.94
C LYS A 52 5.88 -4.29 -17.86
N GLU A 53 6.15 -3.00 -17.98
CA GLU A 53 7.26 -2.44 -18.79
C GLU A 53 8.62 -3.03 -18.39
N ARG A 54 8.81 -3.28 -17.09
CA ARG A 54 10.07 -3.80 -16.52
C ARG A 54 10.08 -5.32 -16.33
N ALA A 55 9.08 -6.04 -16.84
CA ALA A 55 8.94 -7.49 -16.68
C ALA A 55 9.06 -7.96 -15.21
N LEU A 56 8.58 -7.16 -14.25
CA LEU A 56 8.61 -7.52 -12.85
C LEU A 56 7.56 -8.59 -12.55
N TYR A 57 7.98 -9.65 -11.85
CA TYR A 57 7.05 -10.63 -11.32
C TYR A 57 6.06 -9.98 -10.35
N ARG A 58 4.77 -10.23 -10.56
CA ARG A 58 3.71 -9.77 -9.67
C ARG A 58 3.06 -10.95 -8.97
N GLN A 59 3.32 -11.06 -7.68
CA GLN A 59 2.80 -12.12 -6.83
C GLN A 59 1.28 -11.98 -6.66
N ASN A 60 0.53 -12.99 -7.12
CA ASN A 60 -0.93 -13.09 -6.96
C ASN A 60 -1.35 -13.98 -5.78
N TYR A 61 -0.39 -14.55 -5.04
CA TYR A 61 -0.60 -15.39 -3.87
C TYR A 61 0.03 -14.71 -2.66
N CYS A 62 -0.75 -14.30 -1.65
CA CYS A 62 -0.20 -13.59 -0.48
C CYS A 62 0.21 -14.51 0.68
N GLY A 63 0.22 -15.83 0.48
CA GLY A 63 0.59 -16.80 1.52
C GLY A 63 -0.61 -17.36 2.31
N CYS A 64 -1.83 -16.85 2.08
CA CYS A 64 -3.02 -17.32 2.78
C CYS A 64 -3.90 -18.22 1.91
N ILE A 65 -4.72 -19.06 2.55
CA ILE A 65 -5.66 -19.97 1.89
C ILE A 65 -6.62 -19.24 0.92
N TYR A 66 -7.00 -18.00 1.25
CA TYR A 66 -7.92 -17.20 0.44
C TYR A 66 -7.33 -16.72 -0.88
N SER A 67 -6.00 -16.62 -0.97
CA SER A 67 -5.28 -16.21 -2.18
C SER A 67 -4.75 -17.39 -2.98
N MET A 68 -4.91 -18.61 -2.46
CA MET A 68 -4.46 -19.83 -3.11
C MET A 68 -5.33 -20.12 -4.32
N ARG A 69 -4.72 -20.22 -5.50
CA ARG A 69 -5.41 -20.70 -6.70
C ARG A 69 -5.03 -22.16 -6.89
N VAL A 70 -6.00 -23.04 -6.69
CA VAL A 70 -5.87 -24.45 -7.03
C VAL A 70 -6.27 -24.57 -8.49
N ASN A 71 -5.35 -25.05 -9.33
CA ASN A 71 -5.66 -25.41 -10.72
C ASN A 71 -6.43 -26.74 -10.75
#